data_AF-A0A4Q0ZTT3-F1
#
_entry.id   AF-A0A4Q0ZTT3-F1
#
_cell.length_a   1.000
_cell.length_b   1.000
_cell.length_c   1.000
_cell.angle_alpha   90.00
_cell.angle_beta   90.00
_cell.angle_gamma   90.00
#
_symmetry.space_group_name_H-M   'P 1'
#
loop_
_entity.id
_entity.type
_entity.pdbx_description
1 polymer ?
#
loop_
_entity_poly.entity_id
_entity_poly.type
_entity_poly.pdbx_seq_one_letter_code
_entity_poly.pdbx_strand_id
1 'polypeptide(L)'
;MQDNQAINKARALYYNLFANFFVPASDVQNYLELVKLVDILKKSPLDTNSGNALEKINELLDSSSNVTLLQEYDEIFHSPTSKNIRTTASYYDEGVESGKKRVEMINFVGKTKLRRNEKKYHEYEDSVGFIFSLMAQLTDLIAQGEKEYENTVHCIFAQILNDFIDEFAKELYEHDKAIVYKELMVVLHSFIEFERLYLEVSKPIPKEKVIKTPTADKDEDISEEEKERRARNKALKAQGPKEEACPIDIAYDVESNI
;
A
#
# COMPACT_ATOMS: atom_id res chain seq x y z
N MET A 1 -19.82 -22.78 14.54
CA MET A 1 -19.15 -22.96 13.23
C MET A 1 -19.81 -22.13 12.12
N GLN A 2 -21.13 -21.92 12.12
CA GLN A 2 -21.82 -20.97 11.21
C GLN A 2 -21.47 -19.49 11.47
N ASP A 3 -21.27 -19.07 12.72
CA ASP A 3 -20.97 -17.66 13.05
C ASP A 3 -19.68 -17.13 12.41
N ASN A 4 -18.60 -17.92 12.43
CA ASN A 4 -17.31 -17.44 11.91
C ASN A 4 -17.34 -17.19 10.39
N GLN A 5 -18.15 -17.94 9.63
CA GLN A 5 -18.31 -17.69 8.19
C GLN A 5 -19.02 -16.37 7.92
N ALA A 6 -20.12 -16.10 8.64
CA ALA A 6 -20.84 -14.83 8.50
C ALA A 6 -19.96 -13.64 8.90
N ILE A 7 -19.21 -13.78 10.00
CA ILE A 7 -18.25 -12.76 10.45
C ILE A 7 -17.16 -12.53 9.40
N ASN A 8 -16.58 -13.59 8.82
CA ASN A 8 -15.58 -13.44 7.77
C ASN A 8 -16.14 -12.75 6.51
N LYS A 9 -17.39 -13.04 6.11
CA LYS A 9 -18.03 -12.29 5.03
C LYS A 9 -18.17 -10.81 5.36
N ALA A 10 -18.61 -10.47 6.57
CA ALA A 10 -18.71 -9.08 7.00
C ALA A 10 -17.33 -8.39 7.02
N ARG A 11 -16.31 -9.05 7.55
CA ARG A 11 -14.91 -8.57 7.53
C ARG A 11 -14.42 -8.32 6.11
N ALA A 12 -14.67 -9.24 5.18
CA ALA A 12 -14.32 -9.07 3.78
C ALA A 12 -15.00 -7.85 3.14
N LEU A 13 -16.27 -7.58 3.48
CA LEU A 13 -16.99 -6.38 3.01
C LEU A 13 -16.37 -5.09 3.54
N TYR A 14 -15.98 -5.04 4.81
CA TYR A 14 -15.30 -3.87 5.37
C TYR A 14 -13.91 -3.67 4.75
N TYR A 15 -13.11 -4.72 4.61
CA TYR A 15 -11.84 -4.63 3.89
C TYR A 15 -12.03 -4.14 2.45
N ASN A 16 -13.06 -4.64 1.77
CA ASN A 16 -13.38 -4.21 0.41
C ASN A 16 -13.82 -2.74 0.37
N LEU A 17 -14.56 -2.26 1.38
CA LEU A 17 -14.92 -0.84 1.49
C LEU A 17 -13.66 0.02 1.47
N PHE A 18 -12.72 -0.25 2.38
CA PHE A 18 -11.49 0.52 2.46
C PHE A 18 -10.64 0.40 1.20
N ALA A 19 -10.55 -0.80 0.63
CA ALA A 19 -9.84 -1.02 -0.64
C ALA A 19 -10.39 -0.12 -1.77
N ASN A 20 -11.70 0.03 -1.89
CA ASN A 20 -12.31 0.84 -2.96
C ASN A 20 -12.07 2.35 -2.80
N PHE A 21 -11.83 2.84 -1.59
CA PHE A 21 -11.40 4.22 -1.38
C PHE A 21 -9.91 4.40 -1.74
N PHE A 22 -9.04 3.51 -1.29
CA PHE A 22 -7.59 3.65 -1.49
C PHE A 22 -7.08 3.12 -2.84
N VAL A 23 -7.94 2.51 -3.65
CA VAL A 23 -7.63 2.10 -5.01
C VAL A 23 -8.58 2.84 -5.94
N PRO A 24 -8.24 4.10 -6.30
CA PRO A 24 -9.17 4.98 -7.01
C PRO A 24 -9.65 4.34 -8.30
N ALA A 25 -10.97 4.18 -8.39
CA ALA A 25 -11.60 3.64 -9.58
C ALA A 25 -11.58 4.67 -10.71
N SER A 26 -10.91 4.35 -11.81
CA SER A 26 -11.04 5.12 -13.07
C SER A 26 -12.38 4.88 -13.77
N ASP A 27 -13.04 3.76 -13.46
CA ASP A 27 -14.34 3.37 -14.03
C ASP A 27 -15.48 3.75 -13.09
N VAL A 28 -16.49 4.45 -13.63
CA VAL A 28 -17.71 4.84 -12.91
C VAL A 28 -18.46 3.61 -12.39
N GLN A 29 -18.41 2.46 -13.06
CA GLN A 29 -19.08 1.25 -12.58
C GLN A 29 -18.54 0.78 -11.24
N ASN A 30 -17.22 0.73 -11.07
CA ASN A 30 -16.58 0.37 -9.81
C ASN A 30 -16.94 1.37 -8.69
N TYR A 31 -17.07 2.65 -9.04
CA TYR A 31 -17.54 3.66 -8.09
C TYR A 31 -19.00 3.44 -7.65
N LEU A 32 -19.90 3.06 -8.57
CA LEU A 32 -21.28 2.73 -8.22
C LEU A 32 -21.36 1.47 -7.33
N GLU A 33 -20.42 0.54 -7.47
CA GLU A 33 -20.28 -0.59 -6.53
C GLU A 33 -19.87 -0.13 -5.14
N LEU A 34 -18.94 0.84 -5.03
CA LEU A 34 -18.61 1.47 -3.75
C LEU A 34 -19.84 2.12 -3.10
N VAL A 35 -20.63 2.89 -3.85
CA VAL A 35 -21.86 3.51 -3.32
C VAL A 35 -22.84 2.46 -2.80
N LYS A 36 -23.05 1.37 -3.56
CA LYS A 36 -23.89 0.24 -3.11
C LYS A 36 -23.34 -0.43 -1.85
N LEU A 37 -22.01 -0.58 -1.75
CA LEU A 37 -21.37 -1.18 -0.59
C LEU A 37 -21.59 -0.34 0.67
N VAL A 38 -21.46 1.00 0.57
CA VAL A 38 -21.80 1.92 1.67
C VAL A 38 -23.28 1.77 2.07
N ASP A 39 -24.20 1.71 1.11
CA ASP A 39 -25.63 1.52 1.39
C ASP A 39 -25.95 0.19 2.09
N ILE A 40 -25.19 -0.86 1.81
CA ILE A 40 -25.30 -2.15 2.50
C ILE A 40 -24.77 -2.04 3.92
N LEU A 41 -23.56 -1.49 4.11
CA LEU A 41 -22.88 -1.46 5.40
C LEU A 41 -23.59 -0.55 6.42
N LYS A 42 -24.17 0.57 5.98
CA LYS A 42 -24.90 1.47 6.90
C LYS A 42 -26.16 0.84 7.51
N LYS A 43 -26.71 -0.24 6.92
CA LYS A 43 -27.87 -0.96 7.48
C LYS A 43 -27.51 -1.86 8.67
N SER A 44 -26.24 -2.21 8.81
CA SER A 44 -25.73 -3.05 9.90
C SER A 44 -24.31 -2.61 10.27
N PRO A 45 -24.13 -1.40 10.83
CA PRO A 45 -22.82 -0.89 11.18
C PRO A 45 -22.24 -1.63 12.40
N LEU A 46 -20.92 -1.50 12.62
CA LEU A 46 -20.23 -2.11 13.77
C LEU A 46 -20.68 -1.50 15.09
N ASP A 47 -20.88 -0.18 15.09
CA ASP A 47 -21.33 0.61 16.24
C ASP A 47 -22.06 1.88 15.76
N THR A 48 -22.54 2.69 16.70
CA THR A 48 -23.25 3.94 16.39
C THR A 48 -22.39 4.97 15.66
N ASN A 49 -21.10 5.07 15.98
CA ASN A 49 -20.21 6.07 15.38
C ASN A 49 -19.90 5.74 13.92
N SER A 50 -19.56 4.49 13.64
CA SER A 50 -19.38 3.96 12.29
C SER A 50 -20.67 4.02 11.47
N GLY A 51 -21.83 3.80 12.08
CA GLY A 51 -23.14 4.01 11.44
C GLY A 51 -23.35 5.45 10.97
N ASN A 52 -23.19 6.41 11.88
CA ASN A 52 -23.31 7.84 11.55
C ASN A 52 -22.30 8.28 10.49
N ALA A 53 -21.07 7.76 10.55
CA ALA A 53 -20.04 8.05 9.56
C ALA A 53 -20.40 7.47 8.18
N LEU A 54 -20.90 6.24 8.10
CA LEU A 54 -21.36 5.64 6.85
C LEU A 54 -22.56 6.39 6.25
N GLU A 55 -23.48 6.89 7.07
CA GLU A 55 -24.58 7.75 6.61
C GLU A 55 -24.06 9.03 5.98
N LYS A 56 -23.13 9.74 6.64
CA LYS A 56 -22.52 10.94 6.07
C LYS A 56 -21.71 10.67 4.81
N ILE A 57 -20.94 9.57 4.76
CA ILE A 57 -20.24 9.16 3.53
C ILE A 57 -21.26 9.01 2.41
N ASN A 58 -22.37 8.33 2.66
CA ASN A 58 -23.42 8.14 1.67
C ASN A 58 -24.08 9.46 1.21
N GLU A 59 -24.17 10.47 2.07
CA GLU A 59 -24.67 11.80 1.72
C GLU A 59 -23.65 12.63 0.92
N LEU A 60 -22.37 12.46 1.20
CA LEU A 60 -21.27 13.19 0.55
C LEU A 60 -20.91 12.61 -0.83
N LEU A 61 -21.10 11.30 -1.03
CA LEU A 61 -20.85 10.65 -2.31
C LEU A 61 -21.94 11.00 -3.33
N ASP A 62 -21.54 11.48 -4.51
CA ASP A 62 -22.45 11.71 -5.62
C ASP A 62 -22.89 10.37 -6.23
N SER A 63 -24.18 10.07 -6.19
CA SER A 63 -24.75 8.84 -6.75
C SER A 63 -24.48 8.57 -8.24
N SER A 64 -23.97 9.55 -8.99
CA SER A 64 -23.79 9.50 -10.45
C SER A 64 -22.34 9.69 -10.92
N SER A 65 -21.42 10.13 -10.07
CA SER A 65 -20.08 10.56 -10.48
C SER A 65 -19.03 10.40 -9.38
N ASN A 66 -17.84 9.96 -9.75
CA ASN A 66 -16.70 9.81 -8.83
C ASN A 66 -15.81 11.07 -8.75
N VAL A 67 -16.12 12.13 -9.51
CA VAL A 67 -15.21 13.28 -9.71
C VAL A 67 -14.79 13.94 -8.39
N THR A 68 -15.74 14.21 -7.49
CA THR A 68 -15.45 14.87 -6.21
C THR A 68 -14.57 14.00 -5.32
N LEU A 69 -14.82 12.68 -5.29
CA LEU A 69 -14.02 11.76 -4.50
C LEU A 69 -12.59 11.64 -5.05
N LEU A 70 -12.43 11.61 -6.38
CA LEU A 70 -11.11 11.58 -7.02
C LEU A 70 -10.35 12.90 -6.79
N GLN A 71 -11.03 14.04 -6.84
CA GLN A 71 -10.42 15.33 -6.52
C GLN A 71 -9.93 15.36 -5.06
N GLU A 72 -10.74 14.90 -4.11
CA GLU A 72 -10.33 14.78 -2.71
C GLU A 72 -9.12 13.84 -2.57
N TYR A 73 -9.12 12.69 -3.25
CA TYR A 73 -7.99 11.77 -3.28
C TYR A 73 -6.70 12.46 -3.76
N ASP A 74 -6.76 13.14 -4.90
CA ASP A 74 -5.60 13.85 -5.45
C ASP A 74 -5.11 14.97 -4.54
N GLU A 75 -6.02 15.71 -3.89
CA GLU A 75 -5.67 16.76 -2.92
C GLU A 75 -4.96 16.23 -1.66
N ILE A 76 -5.24 14.99 -1.26
CA ILE A 76 -4.66 14.36 -0.07
C ILE A 76 -3.34 13.64 -0.40
N PHE A 77 -3.28 12.92 -1.51
CA PHE A 77 -2.19 11.97 -1.78
C PHE A 77 -1.20 12.44 -2.86
N HIS A 78 -1.61 13.33 -3.77
CA HIS A 78 -0.82 13.71 -4.96
C HIS A 78 -0.52 15.20 -5.09
N SER A 79 -1.14 16.03 -4.27
CA SER A 79 -1.03 17.48 -4.40
C SER A 79 0.37 18.00 -4.05
N PRO A 80 0.97 18.88 -4.87
CA PRO A 80 2.26 19.48 -4.55
C PRO A 80 2.14 20.63 -3.52
N THR A 81 0.92 21.06 -3.17
CA THR A 81 0.68 22.25 -2.33
C THR A 81 0.25 21.92 -0.90
N SER A 82 -0.27 20.72 -0.66
CA SER A 82 -0.69 20.22 0.65
C SER A 82 0.29 19.18 1.19
N LYS A 83 0.16 18.85 2.49
CA LYS A 83 0.94 17.78 3.10
C LYS A 83 0.46 16.43 2.55
N ASN A 84 1.20 15.86 1.61
CA ASN A 84 0.87 14.52 1.10
C ASN A 84 0.99 13.46 2.20
N ILE A 85 -0.07 12.68 2.35
CA ILE A 85 -0.09 11.51 3.22
C ILE A 85 0.50 10.33 2.45
N ARG A 86 1.41 9.60 3.08
CA ARG A 86 1.97 8.39 2.49
C ARG A 86 1.03 7.22 2.76
N THR A 87 0.93 6.31 1.81
CA THR A 87 -0.01 5.20 1.86
C THR A 87 0.66 3.87 2.13
N THR A 88 1.98 3.81 2.33
CA THR A 88 2.71 2.55 2.48
C THR A 88 3.16 2.26 3.90
N ALA A 89 3.10 1.00 4.29
CA ALA A 89 3.57 0.56 5.61
C ALA A 89 5.06 0.84 5.82
N SER A 90 5.89 0.72 4.77
CA SER A 90 7.34 0.99 4.87
C SER A 90 7.63 2.43 5.28
N TYR A 91 6.84 3.40 4.81
CA TYR A 91 7.05 4.80 5.18
C TYR A 91 6.83 5.01 6.68
N TYR A 92 5.78 4.41 7.25
CA TYR A 92 5.49 4.54 8.68
C TYR A 92 6.47 3.75 9.57
N ASP A 93 7.09 2.69 9.05
CA ASP A 93 8.09 1.91 9.79
C ASP A 93 9.50 2.53 9.73
N GLU A 94 9.94 2.96 8.54
CA GLU A 94 11.35 3.31 8.26
C GLU A 94 11.53 4.74 7.72
N GLY A 95 10.44 5.48 7.48
CA GLY A 95 10.46 6.82 6.87
C GLY A 95 10.77 6.82 5.37
N VAL A 96 10.78 5.65 4.72
CA VAL A 96 11.06 5.49 3.28
C VAL A 96 10.08 4.52 2.62
N GLU A 97 9.76 4.80 1.36
CA GLU A 97 8.93 3.94 0.52
C GLU A 97 9.71 2.67 0.08
N SER A 98 9.00 1.57 -0.21
CA SER A 98 9.62 0.30 -0.66
C SER A 98 10.69 -0.28 0.28
N GLY A 99 10.45 -0.16 1.59
CA GLY A 99 11.31 -0.68 2.64
C GLY A 99 11.02 -2.13 3.01
N LYS A 100 11.36 -2.50 4.24
CA LYS A 100 11.25 -3.88 4.74
C LYS A 100 9.81 -4.41 4.72
N LYS A 101 8.82 -3.59 5.08
CA LYS A 101 7.40 -4.01 5.11
C LYS A 101 6.89 -4.45 3.75
N ARG A 102 7.39 -3.86 2.66
CA ARG A 102 7.10 -4.32 1.29
C ARG A 102 7.60 -5.74 1.05
N VAL A 103 8.84 -6.04 1.44
CA VAL A 103 9.41 -7.39 1.29
C VAL A 103 8.61 -8.40 2.12
N GLU A 104 8.22 -8.04 3.34
CA GLU A 104 7.36 -8.87 4.19
C GLU A 104 6.00 -9.15 3.52
N MET A 105 5.35 -8.13 2.94
CA MET A 105 4.10 -8.30 2.19
C MET A 105 4.26 -9.18 0.95
N ILE A 106 5.34 -9.03 0.17
CA ILE A 106 5.63 -9.92 -0.96
C ILE A 106 5.75 -11.38 -0.50
N ASN A 107 6.41 -11.62 0.64
CA ASN A 107 6.51 -12.96 1.21
C ASN A 107 5.15 -13.53 1.65
N PHE A 108 4.24 -12.71 2.17
CA PHE A 108 2.86 -13.14 2.47
C PHE A 108 2.08 -13.46 1.20
N VAL A 109 2.13 -12.59 0.18
CA VAL A 109 1.47 -12.83 -1.12
C VAL A 109 1.98 -14.13 -1.75
N GLY A 110 3.30 -14.40 -1.67
CA GLY A 110 3.93 -15.61 -2.17
C GLY A 110 3.41 -16.91 -1.56
N LYS A 111 2.86 -16.87 -0.33
CA LYS A 111 2.22 -18.02 0.34
C LYS A 111 0.80 -18.30 -0.16
N THR A 112 0.22 -17.40 -0.95
CA THR A 112 -1.15 -17.51 -1.47
C THR A 112 -1.14 -17.91 -2.95
N LYS A 113 -2.33 -18.21 -3.50
CA LYS A 113 -2.53 -18.36 -4.95
C LYS A 113 -2.75 -17.01 -5.65
N LEU A 114 -2.90 -15.93 -4.90
CA LEU A 114 -3.21 -14.59 -5.41
C LEU A 114 -1.95 -13.88 -5.90
N ARG A 115 -2.07 -13.10 -6.98
CA ARG A 115 -0.97 -12.33 -7.55
C ARG A 115 -1.44 -10.92 -7.90
N ARG A 116 -0.56 -9.95 -7.72
CA ARG A 116 -0.82 -8.56 -8.12
C ARG A 116 -0.97 -8.48 -9.64
N ASN A 117 -2.02 -7.82 -10.10
CA ASN A 117 -2.20 -7.56 -11.52
C ASN A 117 -1.44 -6.29 -11.92
N GLU A 118 -0.21 -6.45 -12.41
CA GLU A 118 0.68 -5.33 -12.77
C GLU A 118 0.14 -4.40 -13.86
N LYS A 119 -0.86 -4.85 -14.63
CA LYS A 119 -1.51 -4.00 -15.65
C LYS A 119 -2.52 -3.02 -15.07
N LYS A 120 -3.12 -3.36 -13.93
CA LYS A 120 -4.20 -2.59 -13.30
C LYS A 120 -3.75 -1.94 -11.99
N TYR A 121 -2.74 -2.52 -11.34
CA TYR A 121 -2.31 -2.15 -10.01
C TYR A 121 -0.88 -1.61 -10.06
N HIS A 122 -0.74 -0.30 -9.85
CA HIS A 122 0.54 0.39 -9.94
C HIS A 122 1.20 0.63 -8.58
N GLU A 123 0.47 0.47 -7.48
CA GLU A 123 1.03 0.65 -6.14
C GLU A 123 1.82 -0.57 -5.67
N TYR A 124 2.63 -0.36 -4.63
CA TYR A 124 3.42 -1.39 -3.98
C TYR A 124 2.57 -2.32 -3.12
N GLU A 125 3.09 -3.51 -2.84
CA GLU A 125 2.41 -4.55 -2.08
C GLU A 125 2.20 -4.20 -0.60
N ASP A 126 2.88 -3.17 -0.09
CA ASP A 126 2.65 -2.61 1.24
C ASP A 126 1.85 -1.31 1.25
N SER A 127 1.27 -0.91 0.10
CA SER A 127 0.30 0.17 0.12
C SER A 127 -0.96 -0.25 0.86
N VAL A 128 -1.59 0.68 1.56
CA VAL A 128 -2.79 0.46 2.36
C VAL A 128 -3.94 -0.07 1.49
N GLY A 129 -4.08 0.46 0.27
CA GLY A 129 -5.04 -0.02 -0.72
C GLY A 129 -4.79 -1.48 -1.12
N PHE A 130 -3.53 -1.88 -1.29
CA PHE A 130 -3.19 -3.25 -1.67
C PHE A 130 -3.44 -4.21 -0.51
N ILE A 131 -2.99 -3.83 0.69
CA ILE A 131 -3.18 -4.61 1.90
C ILE A 131 -4.67 -4.87 2.12
N PHE A 132 -5.53 -3.84 2.06
CA PHE A 132 -6.97 -4.01 2.18
C PHE A 132 -7.57 -4.87 1.07
N SER A 133 -7.13 -4.70 -0.18
CA SER A 133 -7.59 -5.52 -1.31
C SER A 133 -7.25 -7.00 -1.11
N LEU A 134 -6.04 -7.30 -0.64
CA LEU A 134 -5.60 -8.66 -0.37
C LEU A 134 -6.35 -9.24 0.82
N MET A 135 -6.51 -8.47 1.90
CA MET A 135 -7.24 -8.89 3.10
C MET A 135 -8.72 -9.17 2.80
N ALA A 136 -9.36 -8.36 1.95
CA ALA A 136 -10.72 -8.61 1.48
C ALA A 136 -10.84 -9.97 0.78
N GLN A 137 -9.96 -10.23 -0.20
CA GLN A 137 -9.99 -11.49 -0.96
C GLN A 137 -9.68 -12.70 -0.09
N LEU A 138 -8.63 -12.64 0.74
CA LEU A 138 -8.27 -13.77 1.60
C LEU A 138 -9.36 -14.06 2.63
N THR A 139 -9.98 -13.03 3.21
CA THR A 139 -11.05 -13.21 4.19
C THR A 139 -12.31 -13.79 3.56
N ASP A 140 -12.62 -13.40 2.31
CA ASP A 140 -13.71 -14.01 1.56
C ASP A 140 -13.43 -15.48 1.23
N LEU A 141 -12.20 -15.83 0.82
CA LEU A 141 -11.79 -17.22 0.59
C LEU A 141 -11.90 -18.07 1.87
N ILE A 142 -11.53 -17.52 3.03
CA ILE A 142 -11.74 -18.19 4.33
C ILE A 142 -13.24 -18.41 4.58
N ALA A 143 -14.08 -17.43 4.29
CA ALA A 143 -15.53 -17.56 4.44
C ALA A 143 -16.12 -18.64 3.51
N GLN A 144 -15.50 -18.86 2.35
CA GLN A 144 -15.84 -19.93 1.40
C GLN A 144 -15.25 -21.30 1.77
N GLY A 145 -14.34 -21.36 2.76
CA GLY A 145 -13.82 -22.60 3.33
C GLY A 145 -12.32 -22.83 3.14
N GLU A 146 -11.57 -21.96 2.46
CA GLU A 146 -10.10 -22.03 2.35
C GLU A 146 -9.44 -21.56 3.66
N LYS A 147 -9.54 -22.40 4.70
CA LYS A 147 -9.03 -22.12 6.04
C LYS A 147 -7.50 -22.00 6.11
N GLU A 148 -6.77 -22.51 5.12
CA GLU A 148 -5.31 -22.36 5.05
C GLU A 148 -4.84 -20.89 5.12
N TYR A 149 -5.70 -19.93 4.77
CA TYR A 149 -5.35 -18.51 4.82
C TYR A 149 -5.63 -17.83 6.17
N GLU A 150 -6.28 -18.49 7.14
CA GLU A 150 -6.58 -17.89 8.46
C GLU A 150 -5.31 -17.33 9.13
N ASN A 151 -4.24 -18.14 9.16
CA ASN A 151 -2.95 -17.71 9.71
C ASN A 151 -2.29 -16.61 8.87
N THR A 152 -2.48 -16.61 7.54
CA THR A 152 -1.92 -15.59 6.66
C THR A 152 -2.58 -14.23 6.90
N VAL A 153 -3.92 -14.20 6.98
CA VAL A 153 -4.71 -13.00 7.32
C VAL A 153 -4.31 -12.48 8.70
N HIS A 154 -4.25 -13.37 9.70
CA HIS A 154 -3.79 -13.00 11.05
C HIS A 154 -2.39 -12.36 11.02
N CYS A 155 -1.43 -12.99 10.34
CA CYS A 155 -0.06 -12.47 10.27
C CYS A 155 0.04 -11.13 9.53
N ILE A 156 -0.65 -10.96 8.40
CA ILE A 156 -0.68 -9.69 7.66
C ILE A 156 -1.25 -8.58 8.54
N PHE A 157 -2.37 -8.84 9.22
CA PHE A 157 -2.95 -7.88 10.13
C PHE A 157 -1.97 -7.52 11.26
N ALA A 158 -1.50 -8.52 12.00
CA ALA A 158 -0.70 -8.31 13.20
C ALA A 158 0.66 -7.65 12.92
N GLN A 159 1.35 -8.04 11.84
CA GLN A 159 2.74 -7.66 11.57
C GLN A 159 2.87 -6.45 10.65
N ILE A 160 1.87 -6.23 9.78
CA ILE A 160 1.92 -5.17 8.76
C ILE A 160 0.87 -4.12 9.08
N LEU A 161 -0.42 -4.44 8.92
CA LEU A 161 -1.48 -3.42 8.96
C LEU A 161 -1.61 -2.76 10.34
N ASN A 162 -1.71 -3.56 11.39
CA ASN A 162 -1.92 -3.09 12.76
C ASN A 162 -0.81 -2.14 13.24
N ASP A 163 0.41 -2.28 12.70
CA ASP A 163 1.60 -1.54 13.10
C ASP A 163 1.55 -0.05 12.71
N PHE A 164 0.89 0.30 11.61
CA PHE A 164 0.85 1.69 11.11
C PHE A 164 -0.55 2.28 10.98
N ILE A 165 -1.60 1.46 10.97
CA ILE A 165 -2.93 1.90 10.56
C ILE A 165 -3.53 3.00 11.46
N ASP A 166 -3.23 3.00 12.76
CA ASP A 166 -3.71 4.05 13.67
C ASP A 166 -3.07 5.40 13.36
N GLU A 167 -1.76 5.43 13.06
CA GLU A 167 -1.05 6.66 12.71
C GLU A 167 -1.53 7.19 11.36
N PHE A 168 -1.61 6.32 10.36
CA PHE A 168 -2.17 6.65 9.05
C PHE A 168 -3.58 7.22 9.17
N ALA A 169 -4.45 6.56 9.94
CA ALA A 169 -5.83 7.00 10.12
C ALA A 169 -5.92 8.36 10.81
N LYS A 170 -5.05 8.60 11.81
CA LYS A 170 -4.96 9.89 12.49
C LYS A 170 -4.53 10.99 11.52
N GLU A 171 -3.46 10.78 10.77
CA GLU A 171 -2.96 11.79 9.82
C GLU A 171 -4.02 12.14 8.76
N LEU A 172 -4.76 11.13 8.28
CA LEU A 172 -5.80 11.32 7.28
C LEU A 172 -7.05 12.02 7.85
N TYR A 173 -7.43 11.70 9.09
CA TYR A 173 -8.54 12.36 9.78
C TYR A 173 -8.25 13.85 10.07
N GLU A 174 -6.98 14.18 10.34
CA GLU A 174 -6.51 15.54 10.64
C GLU A 174 -6.21 16.36 9.38
N HIS A 175 -6.26 15.77 8.18
CA HIS A 175 -5.90 16.47 6.95
C HIS A 175 -6.97 17.50 6.55
N ASP A 176 -6.56 18.73 6.25
CA ASP A 176 -7.47 19.86 5.96
C ASP A 176 -8.37 19.63 4.73
N LYS A 177 -7.92 18.79 3.80
CA LYS A 177 -8.67 18.46 2.57
C LYS A 177 -9.56 17.23 2.71
N ALA A 178 -9.48 16.50 3.83
CA ALA A 178 -10.29 15.32 4.05
C ALA A 178 -11.72 15.71 4.46
N ILE A 179 -12.68 15.33 3.61
CA ILE A 179 -14.12 15.47 3.80
C ILE A 179 -14.72 14.07 3.91
N VAL A 180 -14.73 13.29 2.82
CA VAL A 180 -15.20 11.90 2.82
C VAL A 180 -14.22 11.01 3.57
N TYR A 181 -12.91 11.21 3.37
CA TYR A 181 -11.89 10.40 4.04
C TYR A 181 -11.91 10.57 5.55
N LYS A 182 -12.34 11.72 6.06
CA LYS A 182 -12.46 11.96 7.51
C LYS A 182 -13.51 11.05 8.15
N GLU A 183 -14.67 10.93 7.53
CA GLU A 183 -15.71 10.01 7.99
C GLU A 183 -15.28 8.54 7.76
N LEU A 184 -14.56 8.25 6.66
CA LEU A 184 -13.98 6.92 6.43
C LEU A 184 -13.05 6.50 7.57
N MET A 185 -12.25 7.42 8.12
CA MET A 185 -11.35 7.12 9.24
C MET A 185 -12.09 6.81 10.54
N VAL A 186 -13.30 7.36 10.74
CA VAL A 186 -14.16 6.96 11.88
C VAL A 186 -14.60 5.51 11.71
N VAL A 187 -15.03 5.12 10.52
CA VAL A 187 -15.40 3.72 10.21
C VAL A 187 -14.19 2.79 10.36
N LEU A 188 -13.03 3.20 9.86
CA LEU A 188 -11.79 2.45 9.96
C LEU A 188 -11.38 2.23 11.41
N HIS A 189 -11.49 3.25 12.27
CA HIS A 189 -11.17 3.13 13.68
C HIS A 189 -12.01 2.03 14.36
N SER A 190 -13.34 2.06 14.19
CA SER A 190 -14.24 1.03 14.71
C SER A 190 -13.90 -0.36 14.16
N PHE A 191 -13.59 -0.46 12.87
CA PHE A 191 -13.22 -1.73 12.24
C PHE A 191 -11.91 -2.29 12.77
N ILE A 192 -10.86 -1.48 12.94
CA ILE A 192 -9.56 -1.94 13.43
C ILE A 192 -9.66 -2.40 14.89
N GLU A 193 -10.43 -1.72 15.74
CA GLU A 193 -10.67 -2.17 17.12
C GLU A 193 -11.45 -3.49 17.16
N PHE A 194 -12.45 -3.67 16.29
CA PHE A 194 -13.12 -4.95 16.10
C PHE A 194 -12.15 -6.04 15.62
N GLU A 195 -11.31 -5.73 14.65
CA GLU A 195 -10.40 -6.70 14.02
C GLU A 195 -9.31 -7.16 15.00
N ARG A 196 -8.79 -6.25 15.83
CA ARG A 196 -7.90 -6.56 16.97
C ARG A 196 -8.53 -7.56 17.93
N LEU A 197 -9.78 -7.32 18.31
CA LEU A 197 -10.51 -8.21 19.19
C LEU A 197 -10.74 -9.58 18.55
N TYR A 198 -11.17 -9.61 17.28
CA TYR A 198 -11.47 -10.84 16.55
C TYR A 198 -10.22 -11.71 16.33
N LEU A 199 -9.09 -11.08 15.99
CA LEU A 199 -7.82 -11.77 15.73
C LEU A 199 -6.97 -11.96 17.00
N GLU A 200 -7.45 -11.51 18.16
CA GLU A 200 -6.71 -11.55 19.43
C GLU A 200 -5.35 -10.83 19.38
N VAL A 201 -5.29 -9.73 18.62
CA VAL A 201 -4.08 -8.92 18.42
C VAL A 201 -4.17 -7.66 19.26
N SER A 202 -3.15 -7.41 20.08
CA SER A 202 -3.06 -6.19 20.88
C SER A 202 -2.76 -4.95 20.02
N LYS A 203 -3.23 -3.80 20.47
CA LYS A 203 -2.84 -2.51 19.91
C LYS A 203 -1.32 -2.33 20.01
N PRO A 204 -0.62 -1.88 18.95
CA PRO A 204 0.82 -1.70 19.00
C PRO A 204 1.19 -0.58 19.98
N ILE A 205 2.39 -0.68 20.53
CA ILE A 205 2.98 0.41 21.32
C ILE A 205 3.42 1.50 20.33
N PRO A 206 3.07 2.78 20.54
CA PRO A 206 3.51 3.87 19.69
C PRO A 206 5.05 3.86 19.56
N LYS A 207 5.56 3.71 18.34
CA LYS A 207 6.99 3.82 18.07
C LYS A 207 7.39 5.28 18.15
N GLU A 208 8.53 5.57 18.77
CA GLU A 208 9.17 6.87 18.59
C GLU A 208 9.52 7.02 17.12
N LYS A 209 9.05 8.08 16.47
CA LYS A 209 9.42 8.35 15.07
C LYS A 209 10.94 8.38 15.01
N VAL A 210 11.51 7.67 14.05
CA VAL A 210 12.92 7.86 13.70
C VAL A 210 13.03 9.26 13.13
N ILE A 211 13.18 10.25 14.02
CA ILE A 211 13.64 11.57 13.64
C ILE A 211 15.05 11.29 13.15
N LYS A 212 15.22 11.22 11.83
CA LYS A 212 16.51 11.54 11.24
C LYS A 212 16.74 12.98 11.66
N THR A 213 17.33 13.17 12.83
CA THR A 213 18.02 14.42 13.13
C THR A 213 18.87 14.66 11.89
N PRO A 214 18.86 15.87 11.31
CA PRO A 214 19.94 16.29 10.44
C PRO A 214 21.19 16.23 11.33
N THR A 215 21.73 15.03 11.46
CA THR A 215 22.98 14.78 12.13
C THR A 215 23.95 15.42 11.17
N ALA A 216 24.42 16.57 11.62
CA ALA A 216 25.66 17.18 11.21
C ALA A 216 26.60 16.09 10.66
N ASP A 217 27.05 16.30 9.43
CA ASP A 217 28.39 15.93 8.99
C ASP A 217 28.85 14.56 9.50
N LYS A 218 28.19 13.51 9.02
CA LYS A 218 28.98 12.35 8.61
C LYS A 218 29.13 12.48 7.11
N ASP A 219 30.16 13.24 6.74
CA ASP A 219 31.02 12.83 5.65
C ASP A 219 31.23 11.32 5.84
N GLU A 220 30.46 10.50 5.11
CA GLU A 220 30.94 9.19 4.76
C GLU A 220 32.17 9.48 3.91
N ASP A 221 33.31 9.57 4.60
CA ASP A 221 34.62 9.69 3.99
C ASP A 221 34.70 8.51 3.03
N ILE A 222 34.42 8.81 1.77
CA ILE A 222 34.57 7.86 0.68
C ILE A 222 35.99 7.34 0.84
N SER A 223 36.15 6.03 1.06
CA SER A 223 37.47 5.41 1.19
C SER A 223 38.40 5.98 0.12
N GLU A 224 39.64 6.30 0.47
CA GLU A 224 40.61 6.86 -0.47
C GLU A 224 40.71 6.00 -1.74
N GLU A 225 40.51 4.69 -1.64
CA GLU A 225 40.45 3.77 -2.79
C GLU A 225 39.27 4.06 -3.74
N GLU A 226 38.10 4.41 -3.21
CA GLU A 226 36.91 4.74 -3.99
C GLU A 226 37.00 6.18 -4.55
N LYS A 227 37.66 7.12 -3.83
CA LYS A 227 38.02 8.45 -4.38
C LYS A 227 38.96 8.30 -5.58
N GLU A 228 39.99 7.47 -5.47
CA GLU A 228 40.93 7.19 -6.57
C GLU A 228 40.27 6.47 -7.75
N ARG A 229 39.37 5.51 -7.51
CA ARG A 229 38.62 4.83 -8.58
C ARG A 229 37.77 5.84 -9.35
N ARG A 230 37.08 6.75 -8.65
CA ARG A 230 36.25 7.78 -9.28
C ARG A 230 37.08 8.80 -10.06
N ALA A 231 38.24 9.21 -9.53
CA ALA A 231 39.18 10.08 -10.23
C ALA A 231 39.70 9.44 -11.52
N ARG A 232 40.09 8.16 -11.48
CA ARG A 232 40.51 7.39 -12.67
C ARG A 232 39.41 7.31 -13.73
N ASN A 233 38.19 6.98 -13.33
CA ASN A 233 37.05 6.89 -14.26
C ASN A 233 36.68 8.26 -14.86
N LYS A 234 36.82 9.35 -14.10
CA LYS A 234 36.59 10.72 -14.58
C LYS A 234 37.69 11.15 -15.56
N ALA A 235 38.96 10.81 -15.29
CA ALA A 235 40.07 11.08 -16.19
C ALA A 235 39.95 10.29 -17.50
N LEU A 236 39.56 9.01 -17.44
CA LEU A 236 39.32 8.17 -18.62
C LEU A 236 38.16 8.70 -19.49
N LYS A 237 37.08 9.20 -18.88
CA LYS A 237 35.99 9.84 -19.62
C LYS A 237 36.37 11.18 -20.25
N ALA A 238 37.31 11.91 -19.65
CA ALA A 238 37.80 13.19 -20.18
C ALA A 238 38.76 13.02 -21.37
N GLN A 239 39.34 11.84 -21.56
CA GLN A 239 40.25 11.54 -22.68
C GLN A 239 39.53 11.22 -24.00
N GLY A 240 38.19 11.22 -24.02
CA GLY A 240 37.40 10.94 -25.23
C GLY A 240 37.52 9.48 -25.71
N PRO A 241 36.73 9.07 -26.73
CA PRO A 241 36.84 7.74 -27.31
C PRO A 241 38.22 7.56 -27.93
N LYS A 242 38.90 6.44 -27.65
CA LYS A 242 40.12 6.09 -28.38
C LYS A 242 39.76 5.89 -29.85
N GLU A 243 40.45 6.57 -30.75
CA GLU A 243 40.39 6.29 -32.18
C GLU A 243 40.76 4.83 -32.43
N GLU A 244 39.80 4.05 -32.92
CA GLU A 244 40.06 2.70 -33.42
C GLU A 244 40.89 2.82 -34.70
N ALA A 245 42.20 2.58 -34.59
CA ALA A 245 43.01 2.25 -35.73
C ALA A 245 42.73 0.78 -36.13
N CYS A 246 41.86 0.59 -37.12
CA CYS A 246 41.83 -0.65 -37.89
C CYS A 246 43.22 -0.91 -38.50
N PRO A 247 43.69 -2.16 -38.47
CA PRO A 247 43.97 -2.78 -39.77
C PRO A 247 43.53 -4.26 -39.86
N ILE A 248 42.74 -4.53 -40.89
CA ILE A 248 42.96 -5.50 -41.97
C ILE A 248 43.15 -7.00 -41.61
N ASP A 249 42.25 -7.79 -42.22
CA ASP A 249 42.31 -9.20 -42.63
C ASP A 249 42.32 -10.30 -41.56
N ILE A 250 41.13 -10.89 -41.34
CA ILE A 250 41.01 -12.28 -40.90
C ILE A 250 40.49 -13.09 -42.08
N ALA A 251 41.39 -13.91 -42.63
CA ALA A 251 41.12 -14.87 -43.69
C ALA A 251 40.04 -15.88 -43.28
N TYR A 252 39.18 -16.24 -44.23
CA TYR A 252 38.31 -17.41 -44.13
C TYR A 252 39.16 -18.67 -44.24
N ASP A 253 39.23 -19.47 -43.17
CA ASP A 253 39.61 -20.88 -43.28
C ASP A 253 38.34 -21.74 -43.27
N VAL A 254 38.04 -22.23 -44.48
CA VAL A 254 37.11 -23.32 -44.74
C VAL A 254 37.84 -24.60 -44.39
N GLU A 255 37.44 -25.27 -43.31
CA GLU A 255 37.71 -26.71 -43.18
C GLU A 255 36.39 -27.48 -43.28
N SER A 256 36.18 -28.00 -44.49
CA SER A 256 35.33 -29.13 -44.79
C SER A 256 35.93 -30.40 -44.17
N ASN A 257 35.17 -31.03 -43.27
CA ASN A 257 35.20 -32.47 -43.05
C ASN A 257 33.76 -32.99 -42.94
N ILE A 258 33.19 -33.28 -44.11
CA ILE A 258 32.69 -34.63 -44.48
C ILE A 258 33.33 -34.95 -45.83
#